data_AF-A0A938CE12-F1
#
_entry.id   AF-A0A938CE12-F1
#
_cell.length_a   1.000
_cell.length_b   1.000
_cell.length_c   1.000
_cell.angle_alpha   90.00
_cell.angle_beta   90.00
_cell.angle_gamma   90.00
#
_symmetry.space_group_name_H-M   'P 1'
#
loop_
_entity.id
_entity.type
_entity.pdbx_description
1 polymer ?
#
loop_
_entity_poly.entity_id
_entity_poly.type
_entity_poly.pdbx_seq_one_letter_code
_entity_poly.pdbx_strand_id
1 'polypeptide(L)'
;MNVALGTGQAALFAYGIAHSSPANRSDDRRIGLVLRYVPPETRQTLSDWDSAALVRGVDRFGHFAPEPVPAHDFDEAAVAFHKRAEEQQRRIYYKDTDWKTHRT
;
A
#
# COMPACT_ATOMS: atom_id res chain seq x y z
N MET A 1 -14.14 13.19 -15.05
CA MET A 1 -12.90 13.87 -15.46
C MET A 1 -11.82 12.82 -15.69
N ASN A 2 -11.02 12.94 -16.73
CA ASN A 2 -9.87 12.04 -16.95
C ASN A 2 -8.62 12.67 -16.35
N VAL A 3 -7.83 11.88 -15.62
CA VAL A 3 -6.55 12.28 -15.07
C VAL A 3 -5.46 11.68 -15.94
N ALA A 4 -4.94 12.48 -16.89
CA ALA A 4 -3.82 12.09 -17.75
C ALA A 4 -2.52 12.63 -17.14
N LEU A 5 -1.54 11.75 -16.97
CA LEU A 5 -0.24 12.05 -16.36
C LEU A 5 0.87 11.60 -17.30
N GLY A 6 1.90 12.43 -17.46
CA GLY A 6 3.18 12.04 -18.03
C GLY A 6 4.02 11.25 -17.02
N THR A 7 5.07 10.59 -17.51
CA THR A 7 6.03 9.85 -16.68
C THR A 7 6.60 10.75 -15.58
N GLY A 8 6.52 10.29 -14.33
CA GLY A 8 7.00 11.03 -13.15
C GLY A 8 6.01 12.04 -12.57
N GLN A 9 4.88 12.31 -13.24
CA GLN A 9 3.82 13.14 -12.64
C GLN A 9 2.97 12.33 -11.66
N ALA A 10 2.36 13.02 -10.71
CA ALA A 10 1.48 12.45 -9.71
C ALA A 10 0.17 13.22 -9.61
N ALA A 11 -0.89 12.53 -9.21
CA ALA A 11 -2.15 13.13 -8.79
C ALA A 11 -2.37 12.78 -7.31
N LEU A 12 -2.82 13.77 -6.53
CA LEU A 12 -3.21 13.59 -5.15
C LEU A 12 -4.73 13.66 -5.08
N PHE A 13 -5.34 12.72 -4.38
CA PHE A 13 -6.78 12.66 -4.19
C PHE A 13 -7.13 12.07 -2.82
N ALA A 14 -8.32 12.41 -2.33
CA ALA A 14 -8.81 11.92 -1.05
C ALA A 14 -8.98 10.39 -1.10
N TYR A 15 -8.62 9.69 -0.02
CA TYR A 15 -8.61 8.23 0.06
C TYR A 15 -9.91 7.56 -0.42
N GLY A 16 -11.06 8.15 -0.09
CA GLY A 16 -12.39 7.64 -0.43
C GLY A 16 -13.01 8.18 -1.71
N ILE A 17 -12.28 8.89 -2.56
CA ILE A 17 -12.86 9.43 -3.80
C ILE A 17 -13.33 8.29 -4.72
N ALA A 18 -14.51 8.43 -5.31
CA ALA A 18 -14.94 7.49 -6.36
C ALA A 18 -14.05 7.67 -7.59
N HIS A 19 -13.40 6.59 -8.02
CA HIS A 19 -12.50 6.58 -9.17
C HIS A 19 -12.54 5.22 -9.88
N SER A 20 -12.17 5.21 -11.15
CA SER A 20 -12.04 4.00 -11.95
C SER A 20 -10.94 4.17 -12.98
N SER A 21 -10.48 3.06 -13.54
CA SER A 21 -9.52 3.07 -14.64
C SER A 21 -10.10 2.27 -15.81
N PRO A 22 -10.18 2.84 -17.02
CA PRO A 22 -10.65 2.11 -18.18
C PRO A 22 -9.64 1.05 -18.61
N ALA A 23 -10.11 0.09 -19.42
CA ALA A 23 -9.26 -0.92 -20.04
C ALA A 23 -8.12 -0.27 -20.85
N ASN A 24 -6.93 -0.84 -20.75
CA ASN A 24 -5.80 -0.43 -21.57
C ASN A 24 -5.99 -0.97 -23.00
N ARG A 25 -6.00 -0.08 -24.00
CA ARG A 25 -6.14 -0.43 -25.43
C ARG A 25 -4.85 -0.18 -26.25
N SER A 26 -3.75 0.16 -25.58
CA SER A 26 -2.44 0.30 -26.21
C SER A 26 -1.67 -1.03 -26.23
N ASP A 27 -0.57 -1.05 -26.97
CA ASP A 27 0.38 -2.15 -27.06
C ASP A 27 1.43 -2.18 -25.93
N ASP A 28 1.37 -1.23 -24.99
CA ASP A 28 2.30 -1.11 -23.86
C ASP A 28 1.59 -1.09 -22.50
N ARG A 29 2.33 -1.33 -21.41
CA ARG A 29 1.82 -1.39 -20.03
C ARG A 29 1.66 0.02 -19.44
N ARG A 30 0.47 0.30 -18.90
CA ARG A 30 0.26 1.43 -17.98
C ARG A 30 0.59 1.01 -16.54
N ILE A 31 1.70 1.50 -16.00
CA ILE A 31 2.13 1.24 -14.60
C ILE A 31 1.86 2.47 -13.75
N GLY A 32 1.16 2.30 -12.63
CA GLY A 32 0.95 3.36 -11.63
C GLY A 32 1.51 2.93 -10.28
N LEU A 33 2.18 3.85 -9.59
CA LEU A 33 2.61 3.69 -8.20
C LEU A 33 1.65 4.45 -7.28
N VAL A 34 1.17 3.78 -6.24
CA VAL A 34 0.24 4.37 -5.27
C VAL A 34 0.93 4.49 -3.92
N LEU A 35 0.98 5.71 -3.39
CA LEU A 35 1.42 6.00 -2.03
C LEU A 35 0.23 6.49 -1.22
N ARG A 36 -0.02 5.88 -0.07
CA ARG A 36 -1.10 6.25 0.85
C ARG A 36 -0.50 6.93 2.07
N TYR A 37 -0.96 8.15 2.35
CA TYR A 37 -0.54 8.92 3.53
C TYR A 37 -1.70 9.01 4.51
N VAL A 38 -1.40 8.77 5.78
CA VAL A 38 -2.36 8.87 6.90
C VAL A 38 -1.66 9.56 8.08
N PRO A 39 -2.37 10.33 8.91
CA PRO A 39 -1.79 10.89 10.13
C PRO A 39 -1.53 9.79 11.17
N PRO A 40 -0.56 9.97 12.10
CA PRO A 40 -0.20 8.96 13.10
C PRO A 40 -1.34 8.51 14.03
N GLU A 41 -2.38 9.34 14.21
CA GLU A 41 -3.58 9.01 15.00
C GLU A 41 -4.52 8.01 14.31
N THR A 42 -4.27 7.68 13.03
CA THR A 42 -5.07 6.71 12.29
C THR A 42 -4.86 5.31 12.86
N ARG A 43 -5.94 4.53 12.95
CA ARG A 43 -5.90 3.14 13.41
C ARG A 43 -6.71 2.25 12.49
N GLN A 44 -6.11 1.15 12.02
CA GLN A 44 -6.85 0.10 11.32
C GLN A 44 -7.80 -0.63 12.29
N THR A 45 -9.03 -0.89 11.85
CA THR A 45 -10.09 -1.49 12.66
C THR A 45 -10.36 -2.96 12.35
N LEU A 46 -9.74 -3.50 11.30
CA LEU A 46 -10.01 -4.85 10.78
C LEU A 46 -8.94 -5.89 11.15
N SER A 47 -7.83 -5.46 11.74
CA SER A 47 -6.71 -6.30 12.18
C SER A 47 -6.08 -5.70 13.44
N ASP A 48 -5.56 -6.55 14.31
CA ASP A 48 -4.82 -6.14 15.51
C ASP A 48 -3.38 -5.69 15.21
N TRP A 49 -2.92 -5.92 13.98
CA TRP A 49 -1.60 -5.52 13.53
C TRP A 49 -1.66 -4.89 12.14
N ASP A 50 -0.95 -3.77 11.99
CA ASP A 50 -0.72 -3.05 10.74
C ASP A 50 0.64 -2.37 10.78
N SER A 51 1.14 -1.93 9.63
CA SER A 51 2.44 -1.25 9.52
C SER A 51 2.37 0.01 8.66
N ALA A 52 3.28 0.95 8.93
CA ALA A 52 3.45 2.15 8.14
C ALA A 52 4.86 2.74 8.34
N ALA A 53 5.40 3.35 7.28
CA ALA A 53 6.62 4.14 7.36
C ALA A 53 6.32 5.57 7.85
N LEU A 54 7.02 6.02 8.90
CA LEU A 54 6.97 7.42 9.33
C LEU A 54 7.82 8.28 8.37
N VAL A 55 7.15 9.02 7.49
CA VAL A 55 7.82 9.86 6.48
C VAL A 55 7.93 11.33 6.87
N ARG A 56 7.17 11.78 7.89
CA ARG A 56 7.20 13.17 8.38
C ARG A 56 6.69 13.26 9.82
N GLY A 57 7.35 14.09 10.63
CA GLY A 57 6.88 14.41 11.98
C GLY A 57 7.30 13.37 13.02
N VAL A 58 6.43 13.15 14.01
CA VAL A 58 6.65 12.25 15.15
C VAL A 58 5.38 11.43 15.39
N ASP A 59 5.52 10.12 15.53
CA ASP A 59 4.43 9.24 15.98
C ASP A 59 4.39 9.19 17.51
N ARG A 60 3.22 9.48 18.10
CA ARG A 60 2.95 9.42 19.55
C ARG A 60 1.88 8.38 19.92
N PHE A 61 1.30 7.70 18.92
CA PHE A 61 0.16 6.81 19.08
C PHE A 61 0.57 5.34 19.00
N GLY A 62 1.60 5.02 18.20
CA GLY A 62 2.13 3.66 18.09
C GLY A 62 1.12 2.65 17.56
N HIS A 63 0.19 3.10 16.70
CA HIS A 63 -0.83 2.25 16.09
C HIS A 63 -0.29 1.37 14.96
N PHE A 64 0.85 1.74 14.38
CA PHE A 64 1.51 1.01 13.30
C PHE A 64 2.85 0.47 13.77
N ALA A 65 3.18 -0.76 13.37
CA ALA A 65 4.54 -1.25 13.47
C ALA A 65 5.45 -0.47 12.50
N PRO A 66 6.63 0.00 12.93
CA PRO A 66 7.54 0.74 12.08
C PRO A 66 8.13 -0.16 11.01
N GLU A 67 8.02 0.26 9.75
CA GLU A 67 8.61 -0.45 8.62
C GLU A 67 10.13 -0.21 8.58
N PRO A 68 10.95 -1.26 8.34
CA PRO A 68 12.38 -1.09 8.18
C PRO A 68 12.69 -0.35 6.88
N VAL A 69 13.69 0.55 6.92
CA VAL A 69 14.26 1.15 5.72
C VAL A 69 15.23 0.12 5.10
N PRO A 70 15.03 -0.33 3.85
CA PRO A 70 15.96 -1.27 3.20
C PRO A 70 17.35 -0.65 3.06
N ALA A 71 18.40 -1.39 3.42
CA ALA A 71 19.79 -0.91 3.26
C ALA A 71 20.31 -1.07 1.82
N HIS A 72 19.75 -2.03 1.09
CA HIS A 72 20.04 -2.31 -0.32
C HIS A 72 18.83 -2.97 -0.99
N ASP A 73 18.88 -3.11 -2.30
CA ASP A 73 17.89 -3.87 -3.05
C ASP A 73 17.78 -5.29 -2.49
N PHE A 74 16.54 -5.73 -2.26
CA PHE A 74 16.23 -7.04 -1.70
C PHE A 74 16.87 -7.33 -0.32
N ASP A 75 17.06 -6.29 0.50
CA ASP A 75 17.37 -6.44 1.92
C ASP A 75 16.48 -7.52 2.57
N GLU A 76 17.11 -8.54 3.15
CA GLU A 76 16.40 -9.72 3.64
C GLU A 76 15.40 -9.39 4.74
N ALA A 77 15.75 -8.44 5.63
CA ALA A 77 14.89 -8.01 6.71
C ALA A 77 13.69 -7.22 6.18
N ALA A 78 13.91 -6.31 5.23
CA ALA A 78 12.83 -5.55 4.60
C ALA A 78 11.90 -6.45 3.77
N VAL A 79 12.45 -7.41 3.03
CA VAL A 79 11.66 -8.40 2.26
C VAL A 79 10.84 -9.27 3.21
N ALA A 80 11.41 -9.77 4.31
CA ALA A 80 10.68 -10.55 5.30
C ALA A 80 9.56 -9.74 5.96
N PHE A 81 9.82 -8.46 6.29
CA PHE A 81 8.81 -7.55 6.83
C PHE A 81 7.68 -7.33 5.82
N HIS A 82 8.01 -7.02 4.56
CA HIS A 82 7.04 -6.79 3.50
C HIS A 82 6.14 -8.02 3.29
N LYS A 83 6.71 -9.24 3.27
CA LYS A 83 5.93 -10.49 3.18
C LYS A 83 4.91 -10.59 4.31
N ARG A 84 5.30 -10.33 5.56
CA ARG A 84 4.37 -10.33 6.71
C ARG A 84 3.27 -9.30 6.55
N ALA A 85 3.60 -8.07 6.15
CA ALA A 85 2.62 -7.00 6.00
C ALA A 85 1.60 -7.32 4.90
N GLU A 86 2.08 -7.85 3.78
CA GLU A 86 1.26 -8.27 2.65
C GLU A 86 0.31 -9.42 3.03
N GLU A 87 0.79 -10.41 3.80
CA GLU A 87 -0.05 -11.48 4.35
C GLU A 87 -1.17 -10.95 5.26
N GLN A 88 -0.91 -9.96 6.10
CA GLN A 88 -1.95 -9.35 6.95
C GLN A 88 -2.99 -8.60 6.11
N GLN A 89 -2.56 -7.80 5.12
CA GLN A 89 -3.49 -7.09 4.24
C GLN A 89 -4.37 -8.05 3.44
N ARG A 90 -3.79 -9.15 2.94
CA ARG A 90 -4.55 -10.18 2.23
C ARG A 90 -5.63 -10.82 3.08
N ARG A 91 -5.36 -11.11 4.36
CA ARG A 91 -6.37 -11.65 5.28
C ARG A 91 -7.58 -10.73 5.41
N ILE A 92 -7.37 -9.41 5.30
CA ILE A 92 -8.44 -8.42 5.32
C ILE A 92 -9.18 -8.40 3.96
N TYR A 93 -8.45 -8.27 2.84
CA TYR A 93 -9.05 -8.10 1.51
C TYR A 93 -9.77 -9.34 0.99
N TYR A 94 -9.26 -10.52 1.30
CA TYR A 94 -9.80 -11.79 0.85
C TYR A 94 -10.59 -12.51 1.93
N LYS A 95 -10.93 -11.79 3.02
CA LYS A 95 -11.86 -12.30 4.03
C LYS A 95 -13.15 -12.74 3.34
N ASP A 96 -13.63 -13.93 3.71
CA ASP A 96 -14.87 -14.53 3.18
C ASP A 96 -14.83 -14.90 1.68
N THR A 97 -13.63 -15.05 1.11
CA THR A 97 -13.44 -15.62 -0.24
C THR A 97 -12.85 -17.03 -0.18
N ASP A 98 -12.98 -17.81 -1.25
CA ASP A 98 -12.34 -19.15 -1.38
C ASP A 98 -10.82 -19.08 -1.61
N TRP A 99 -10.20 -17.90 -1.47
CA TRP A 99 -8.79 -17.70 -1.71
C TRP A 99 -7.95 -18.37 -0.60
N LYS A 100 -7.06 -19.31 -0.98
CA LYS A 100 -6.29 -20.13 -0.03
C LYS A 100 -4.77 -19.95 -0.07
N THR A 101 -4.17 -19.38 -1.14
CA THR A 101 -2.69 -19.32 -1.25
C THR A 101 -2.15 -18.36 -2.32
N HIS A 102 -0.89 -17.92 -2.11
CA HIS A 102 -0.08 -17.07 -3.01
C HIS A 102 -0.03 -17.64 -4.43
N ARG A 103 -0.26 -16.78 -5.43
CA ARG A 103 0.07 -17.11 -6.81
C ARG A 103 1.59 -17.01 -6.93
N THR A 104 2.26 -18.16 -7.03
CA THR A 104 3.70 -18.25 -7.31
C THR A 104 4.05 -17.63 -8.65
#